data_AF-V5ICE4-F1
#
_entry.id   AF-V5ICE4-F1
#
_cell.length_a   1.000
_cell.length_b   1.000
_cell.length_c   1.000
_cell.angle_alpha   90.00
_cell.angle_beta   90.00
_cell.angle_gamma   90.00
#
_symmetry.space_group_name_H-M   'P 1'
#
loop_
_entity.id
_entity.type
_entity.pdbx_description
1 polymer ?
#
loop_
_entity_poly.entity_id
_entity_poly.type
_entity_poly.pdbx_seq_one_letter_code
_entity_poly.pdbx_strand_id
1 'polypeptide(L)'
;MLERRKGVTIVAVSSMAGLSWGGQTTLKYCASKFAIMGLMLSLERELAQSDEGRNIRLSTVCPAILSKGFECTGLPFLSNWFPSIFPSMDVQVAAQEVVTRILREEDVIILPASFSLMHRLSLLLPHKVGRLVQEYLDYMVNPSVVD
;
A
#
# COMPACT_ATOMS: atom_id res chain seq x y z
N MET A 1 16.57 -14.52 20.45
CA MET A 1 16.38 -13.80 19.17
C MET A 1 17.24 -12.54 19.03
N LEU A 2 17.70 -11.91 20.13
CA LEU A 2 18.54 -10.70 20.12
C LEU A 2 20.08 -10.95 20.08
N GLU A 3 20.54 -12.20 20.15
CA GLU A 3 21.99 -12.51 20.28
C GLU A 3 22.81 -12.32 19.00
N ARG A 4 22.17 -12.09 17.84
CA ARG A 4 22.89 -11.83 16.60
C ARG A 4 22.89 -10.34 16.34
N ARG A 5 24.01 -9.67 16.65
CA ARG A 5 24.33 -8.26 16.28
C ARG A 5 24.46 -8.03 14.76
N LYS A 6 23.58 -8.64 13.95
CA LYS A 6 23.45 -8.41 12.51
C LYS A 6 22.09 -7.76 12.31
N GLY A 7 22.06 -6.57 11.69
CA GLY A 7 20.86 -5.76 11.56
C GLY A 7 19.64 -6.58 11.15
N VAL A 8 18.61 -6.57 12.01
CA VAL A 8 17.39 -7.36 11.82
C VAL A 8 16.39 -6.47 11.10
N THR A 9 15.94 -6.87 9.91
CA THR A 9 14.86 -6.17 9.22
C THR A 9 13.54 -6.91 9.45
N ILE A 10 12.57 -6.23 10.04
CA ILE A 10 11.18 -6.69 10.16
C ILE A 10 10.42 -6.12 8.97
N VAL A 11 9.81 -7.02 8.18
CA VAL A 11 9.04 -6.65 7.00
C VAL A 11 7.56 -6.93 7.26
N ALA A 12 6.72 -5.91 7.16
CA ALA A 12 5.27 -6.05 7.26
C ALA A 12 4.62 -5.86 5.89
N VAL A 13 3.63 -6.70 5.56
CA VAL A 13 2.92 -6.61 4.27
C VAL A 13 1.53 -6.02 4.48
N SER A 14 1.38 -4.76 4.10
CA SER A 14 0.12 -4.03 4.07
C SER A 14 -0.51 -4.05 2.66
N SER A 15 -1.09 -2.93 2.21
CA SER A 15 -1.72 -2.70 0.91
C SER A 15 -1.94 -1.19 0.72
N MET A 16 -2.09 -0.73 -0.52
CA MET A 16 -2.56 0.64 -0.82
C MET A 16 -3.90 0.98 -0.13
N ALA A 17 -4.74 -0.02 0.13
CA ALA A 17 -5.98 0.14 0.88
C ALA A 17 -5.75 0.59 2.34
N GLY A 18 -4.55 0.39 2.89
CA GLY A 18 -4.14 0.85 4.22
C GLY A 18 -3.57 2.27 4.25
N LEU A 19 -3.51 2.98 3.10
CA LEU A 19 -2.95 4.32 3.00
C LEU A 19 -3.99 5.38 2.63
N SER A 20 -4.92 5.10 1.71
CA SER A 20 -5.81 6.16 1.20
C SER A 20 -7.14 5.71 0.61
N TRP A 21 -7.35 4.42 0.33
CA TRP A 21 -8.50 3.97 -0.46
C TRP A 21 -9.37 2.97 0.32
N GLY A 22 -10.58 3.39 0.66
CA GLY A 22 -11.54 2.58 1.43
C GLY A 22 -12.74 2.23 0.57
N GLY A 23 -12.73 1.07 -0.09
CA GLY A 23 -13.88 0.59 -0.85
C GLY A 23 -15.03 0.19 0.06
N GLN A 24 -16.27 0.45 -0.34
CA GLN A 24 -17.46 0.13 0.46
C GLN A 24 -17.55 -1.37 0.81
N THR A 25 -17.02 -2.23 -0.05
CA THR A 25 -17.04 -3.70 0.10
C THR A 25 -15.82 -4.27 0.84
N THR A 26 -14.81 -3.46 1.17
CA THR A 26 -13.52 -3.93 1.71
C THR A 26 -13.20 -3.42 3.11
N LEU A 27 -14.18 -2.87 3.85
CA LEU A 27 -13.99 -2.26 5.17
C LEU A 27 -13.10 -3.07 6.12
N LYS A 28 -13.38 -4.37 6.32
CA LYS A 28 -12.60 -5.25 7.22
C LYS A 28 -11.16 -5.44 6.75
N TYR A 29 -10.97 -5.56 5.44
CA TYR A 29 -9.66 -5.67 4.82
C TYR A 29 -8.87 -4.37 4.99
N CYS A 30 -9.46 -3.23 4.62
CA CYS A 30 -8.87 -1.90 4.80
C CYS A 30 -8.48 -1.68 6.26
N ALA A 31 -9.38 -1.92 7.21
CA ALA A 31 -9.12 -1.77 8.64
C ALA A 31 -7.89 -2.59 9.09
N SER A 32 -7.76 -3.83 8.65
CA SER A 32 -6.59 -4.66 8.98
C SER A 32 -5.29 -4.11 8.41
N LYS A 33 -5.32 -3.55 7.18
CA LYS A 33 -4.16 -2.96 6.50
C LYS A 33 -3.75 -1.60 7.09
N PHE A 34 -4.72 -0.81 7.55
CA PHE A 34 -4.47 0.38 8.37
C PHE A 34 -3.87 0.02 9.74
N ALA A 35 -4.36 -1.05 10.38
CA ALA A 35 -3.84 -1.49 11.67
C ALA A 35 -2.36 -1.92 11.58
N ILE A 36 -1.97 -2.65 10.52
CA ILE A 36 -0.56 -2.98 10.26
C ILE A 36 0.27 -1.70 10.13
N MET A 37 -0.25 -0.66 9.48
CA MET A 37 0.50 0.58 9.31
C MET A 37 0.66 1.37 10.61
N GLY A 38 -0.39 1.47 11.41
CA GLY A 38 -0.31 2.07 12.74
C GLY A 38 0.66 1.32 13.65
N LEU A 39 0.64 -0.02 13.60
CA LEU A 39 1.54 -0.86 14.38
C LEU A 39 3.01 -0.64 13.99
N MET A 40 3.33 -0.62 12.70
CA MET A 40 4.71 -0.39 12.22
C MET A 40 5.21 1.01 12.60
N LEU A 41 4.38 2.05 12.45
CA LEU A 41 4.74 3.42 12.85
C LEU A 41 4.94 3.57 14.36
N SER A 42 4.16 2.85 15.18
CA SER A 42 4.34 2.85 16.64
C SER A 42 5.62 2.14 17.04
N LEU A 43 5.87 0.95 16.47
CA LEU A 43 7.09 0.18 16.71
C LEU A 43 8.34 0.94 16.28
N GLU A 44 8.29 1.67 15.18
CA GLU A 44 9.42 2.48 14.72
C GLU A 44 9.84 3.52 15.76
N ARG A 45 8.86 4.20 16.37
CA ARG A 45 9.10 5.19 17.42
C ARG A 45 9.64 4.55 18.70
N GLU A 46 9.13 3.39 19.09
CA GLU A 46 9.64 2.65 20.25
C GLU A 46 11.10 2.18 20.03
N LEU A 47 11.40 1.67 18.84
CA LEU A 47 12.75 1.24 18.47
C LEU A 47 13.72 2.42 18.38
N ALA A 48 13.28 3.58 17.90
CA ALA A 48 14.10 4.79 17.84
C ALA A 48 14.49 5.33 19.23
N GLN A 49 13.70 5.05 20.26
CA GLN A 49 13.98 5.44 21.65
C GLN A 49 14.90 4.46 22.38
N SER A 50 15.06 3.23 21.88
CA SER A 50 15.92 2.20 22.48
C SER A 50 17.31 2.18 21.86
N ASP A 51 18.35 2.07 22.68
CA ASP A 51 19.74 1.95 22.24
C ASP A 51 19.99 0.63 21.46
N GLU A 52 19.22 -0.42 21.80
CA GLU A 52 19.21 -1.72 21.12
C GLU A 52 18.38 -1.70 19.82
N GLY A 53 17.39 -0.81 19.74
CA GLY A 53 16.47 -0.68 18.61
C GLY A 53 17.12 -0.08 17.36
N ARG A 54 18.26 0.62 17.49
CA ARG A 54 19.01 1.16 16.34
C ARG A 54 19.50 0.12 15.34
N ASN A 55 19.56 -1.15 15.75
CA ASN A 55 19.96 -2.26 14.87
C ASN A 55 18.77 -3.02 14.27
N ILE A 56 17.54 -2.58 14.56
CA ILE A 56 16.31 -3.18 14.05
C ILE A 56 15.67 -2.20 13.07
N ARG A 57 15.47 -2.64 11.83
CA ARG A 57 14.83 -1.83 10.79
C ARG A 57 13.44 -2.35 10.48
N LEU A 58 12.54 -1.45 10.16
CA LEU A 58 11.15 -1.74 9.84
C LEU A 58 10.90 -1.35 8.39
N SER A 59 10.40 -2.28 7.58
CA SER A 59 9.96 -1.98 6.20
C SER A 59 8.52 -2.43 6.02
N THR A 60 7.66 -1.56 5.50
CA THR A 60 6.26 -1.89 5.19
C THR A 60 6.02 -1.91 3.69
N VAL A 61 5.48 -3.01 3.20
CA VAL A 61 5.20 -3.22 1.77
C VAL A 61 3.71 -3.00 1.50
N CYS A 62 3.39 -2.07 0.62
CA CYS A 62 2.04 -1.66 0.23
C CYS A 62 1.81 -1.92 -1.27
N PRO A 63 1.41 -3.14 -1.66
CA PRO A 63 1.03 -3.43 -3.04
C PRO A 63 -0.36 -2.87 -3.37
N ALA A 64 -0.52 -2.39 -4.61
CA ALA A 64 -1.76 -1.88 -5.16
C ALA A 64 -2.49 -2.92 -6.03
N ILE A 65 -1.83 -3.43 -7.07
CA ILE A 65 -2.43 -4.30 -8.10
C ILE A 65 -1.37 -5.33 -8.54
N LEU A 66 -1.69 -6.62 -8.41
CA LEU A 66 -0.83 -7.73 -8.82
C LEU A 66 -1.59 -8.64 -9.79
N SER A 67 -0.97 -8.95 -10.94
CA SER A 67 -1.63 -9.59 -12.10
C SER A 67 -2.17 -11.01 -11.88
N LYS A 68 -1.79 -11.72 -10.82
CA LYS A 68 -2.17 -13.12 -10.62
C LYS A 68 -2.68 -13.35 -9.20
N GLY A 69 -3.99 -13.22 -9.00
CA GLY A 69 -4.67 -13.76 -7.81
C GLY A 69 -5.59 -12.81 -7.05
N PHE A 70 -5.62 -11.51 -7.36
CA PHE A 70 -6.73 -10.67 -6.95
C PHE A 70 -7.72 -10.63 -8.11
N GLU A 71 -8.78 -11.45 -8.02
CA GLU A 71 -9.98 -11.23 -8.81
C GLU A 71 -10.37 -9.77 -8.65
N CYS A 72 -10.23 -9.01 -9.73
CA CYS A 72 -10.50 -7.58 -9.80
C CYS A 72 -11.98 -7.32 -9.52
N THR A 73 -12.38 -7.36 -8.27
CA THR A 73 -13.68 -6.87 -7.80
C THR A 73 -13.59 -5.35 -7.73
N GLY A 74 -13.59 -4.71 -8.91
CA GLY A 74 -13.91 -3.29 -9.04
C GLY A 74 -12.91 -2.38 -9.76
N LEU A 75 -11.78 -2.87 -10.28
CA LEU A 75 -10.83 -2.04 -11.05
C LEU A 75 -10.53 -2.43 -12.52
N PRO A 76 -11.18 -3.42 -13.17
CA PRO A 76 -10.80 -3.82 -14.53
C PRO A 76 -11.08 -2.73 -15.58
N PHE A 77 -11.98 -1.79 -15.30
CA PHE A 77 -12.29 -0.69 -16.22
C PHE A 77 -11.19 0.39 -16.25
N LEU A 78 -10.59 0.70 -15.10
CA LEU A 78 -9.56 1.74 -14.97
C LEU A 78 -8.21 1.32 -15.57
N SER A 79 -7.88 0.03 -15.52
CA SER A 79 -6.70 -0.50 -16.21
C SER A 79 -6.83 -0.41 -17.73
N ASN A 80 -8.05 -0.50 -18.28
CA ASN A 80 -8.29 -0.33 -19.71
C ASN A 80 -8.26 1.14 -20.16
N TRP A 81 -8.69 2.06 -19.29
CA TRP A 81 -8.76 3.48 -19.64
C TRP A 81 -7.41 4.20 -19.42
N PHE A 82 -6.65 3.82 -18.40
CA PHE A 82 -5.33 4.39 -18.10
C PHE A 82 -4.29 3.31 -17.78
N PRO A 83 -3.82 2.55 -18.79
CA PRO A 83 -2.81 1.51 -18.61
C PRO A 83 -1.46 2.05 -18.07
N SER A 84 -1.16 3.32 -18.32
CA SER A 84 0.04 3.99 -17.80
C SER A 84 -0.05 4.35 -16.30
N ILE A 85 -1.25 4.43 -15.72
CA ILE A 85 -1.47 4.82 -14.31
C ILE A 85 -1.68 3.56 -13.46
N PHE A 86 -2.38 2.57 -14.02
CA PHE A 86 -2.72 1.29 -13.39
C PHE A 86 -2.04 0.10 -14.11
N PRO A 87 -0.70 0.04 -14.18
CA PRO A 87 -0.04 -1.08 -14.82
C PRO A 87 -0.23 -2.36 -14.00
N SER A 88 -0.60 -3.45 -14.67
CA SER A 88 -0.67 -4.77 -14.06
C SER A 88 0.76 -5.33 -13.92
N MET A 89 1.25 -5.41 -12.69
CA MET A 89 2.60 -5.90 -12.40
C MET A 89 2.55 -7.41 -12.16
N ASP A 90 3.43 -8.17 -12.82
CA ASP A 90 3.57 -9.61 -12.53
C ASP A 90 4.12 -9.81 -11.11
N VAL A 91 3.64 -10.87 -10.45
CA VAL A 91 3.97 -11.16 -9.04
C VAL A 91 5.47 -11.38 -8.85
N GLN A 92 6.16 -11.97 -9.83
CA GLN A 92 7.60 -12.20 -9.75
C GLN A 92 8.39 -10.89 -9.78
N VAL A 93 8.00 -9.99 -10.68
CA VAL A 93 8.61 -8.65 -10.80
C VAL A 93 8.35 -7.83 -9.54
N ALA A 94 7.11 -7.89 -9.02
CA ALA A 94 6.78 -7.22 -7.76
C ALA A 94 7.61 -7.76 -6.60
N ALA A 95 7.75 -9.08 -6.47
CA ALA A 95 8.57 -9.68 -5.41
C ALA A 95 10.05 -9.27 -5.51
N GLN A 96 10.62 -9.23 -6.72
CA GLN A 96 12.00 -8.78 -6.95
C GLN A 96 12.18 -7.30 -6.56
N GLU A 97 11.23 -6.44 -6.92
CA GLU A 97 11.26 -5.02 -6.57
C GLU A 97 11.12 -4.82 -5.05
N VAL A 98 10.23 -5.58 -4.37
CA VAL A 98 10.10 -5.58 -2.91
C VAL A 98 11.43 -5.92 -2.25
N VAL A 99 12.06 -7.03 -2.65
CA VAL A 99 13.34 -7.47 -2.08
C VAL A 99 14.42 -6.41 -2.32
N THR A 100 14.48 -5.85 -3.52
CA THR A 100 15.46 -4.81 -3.87
C THR A 100 15.30 -3.58 -2.97
N ARG A 101 14.06 -3.16 -2.69
CA ARG A 101 13.78 -2.00 -1.84
C ARG A 101 13.97 -2.26 -0.35
N ILE A 102 13.71 -3.49 0.10
CA ILE A 102 14.08 -3.93 1.46
C ILE A 102 15.60 -3.84 1.63
N LEU A 103 16.37 -4.26 0.61
CA LEU A 103 17.84 -4.14 0.61
C LEU A 103 18.32 -2.69 0.53
N ARG A 104 17.51 -1.78 -0.03
CA ARG A 104 17.75 -0.32 -0.03
C ARG A 104 17.30 0.37 1.25
N GLU A 105 16.80 -0.38 2.23
CA GLU A 105 16.40 0.15 3.54
C GLU A 105 15.25 1.16 3.42
N GLU A 106 14.32 0.95 2.49
CA GLU A 106 13.10 1.76 2.37
C GLU A 106 12.10 1.39 3.48
N ASP A 107 11.62 2.39 4.24
CA ASP A 107 10.64 2.20 5.32
C ASP A 107 9.23 1.89 4.79
N VAL A 108 8.84 2.51 3.67
CA VAL A 108 7.52 2.31 3.03
C VAL A 108 7.67 2.07 1.54
N ILE A 109 7.37 0.84 1.13
CA ILE A 109 7.51 0.36 -0.25
C ILE A 109 6.14 0.31 -0.91
N ILE A 110 5.87 1.23 -1.84
CA ILE A 110 4.60 1.28 -2.60
C ILE A 110 4.80 0.74 -4.02
N LEU A 111 3.93 -0.18 -4.43
CA LEU A 111 4.02 -0.86 -5.73
C LEU A 111 2.69 -0.87 -6.49
N PRO A 112 2.66 -0.57 -7.80
CA PRO A 112 3.76 -0.03 -8.61
C PRO A 112 4.11 1.43 -8.25
N ALA A 113 5.31 1.90 -8.63
CA ALA A 113 5.82 3.23 -8.27
C ALA A 113 4.90 4.39 -8.71
N SER A 114 4.08 4.21 -9.75
CA SER A 114 3.05 5.17 -10.18
C SER A 114 2.08 5.51 -9.04
N PHE A 115 1.70 4.53 -8.23
CA PHE A 115 0.82 4.75 -7.07
C PHE A 115 1.51 5.53 -5.95
N SER A 116 2.84 5.46 -5.83
CA SER A 116 3.57 6.29 -4.86
C SER A 116 3.43 7.77 -5.21
N LEU A 117 3.46 8.13 -6.49
CA LEU A 117 3.22 9.49 -6.95
C LEU A 117 1.77 9.91 -6.71
N MET A 118 0.80 9.05 -7.06
CA MET A 118 -0.62 9.33 -6.82
C MET A 118 -0.91 9.52 -5.32
N HIS A 119 -0.35 8.67 -4.46
CA HIS A 119 -0.51 8.80 -3.02
C HIS A 119 0.06 10.13 -2.51
N ARG A 120 1.28 10.50 -2.93
CA ARG A 120 1.86 11.80 -2.57
C ARG A 120 1.03 12.98 -3.04
N LEU A 121 0.46 12.91 -4.24
CA LEU A 121 -0.48 13.94 -4.74
C LEU A 121 -1.76 13.97 -3.90
N SER A 122 -2.28 12.80 -3.50
CA SER A 122 -3.47 12.71 -2.65
C SER A 122 -3.28 13.31 -1.26
N LEU A 123 -2.05 13.31 -0.72
CA LEU A 123 -1.70 13.97 0.55
C LEU A 123 -1.70 15.49 0.44
N LEU A 124 -1.44 16.05 -0.76
CA LEU A 124 -1.49 17.49 -1.02
C LEU A 124 -2.92 17.98 -1.28
N LEU A 125 -3.79 17.09 -1.75
CA LEU A 125 -5.17 17.41 -2.09
C LEU A 125 -6.06 17.31 -0.84
N PRO A 126 -7.07 18.19 -0.67
CA PRO A 126 -8.03 18.07 0.41
C PRO A 126 -8.79 16.75 0.34
N HIS A 127 -9.05 16.13 1.50
CA HIS A 127 -9.81 14.86 1.59
C HIS A 127 -11.15 14.88 0.85
N LYS A 128 -11.79 16.05 0.70
CA LYS A 128 -13.02 16.23 -0.08
C LYS A 128 -12.85 15.86 -1.55
N VAL A 129 -11.71 16.20 -2.15
CA VAL A 129 -11.40 15.88 -3.55
C VAL A 129 -11.18 14.38 -3.70
N GLY A 130 -10.45 13.76 -2.76
CA GLY A 130 -10.27 12.30 -2.75
C GLY A 130 -11.60 11.54 -2.67
N ARG A 131 -12.54 12.03 -1.85
CA ARG A 131 -13.90 11.47 -1.77
C ARG A 131 -14.66 11.59 -3.08
N LEU A 132 -14.68 12.76 -3.71
CA LEU A 132 -15.36 12.98 -4.99
C LEU A 132 -14.77 12.11 -6.12
N VAL A 133 -13.44 11.98 -6.15
CA VAL A 133 -12.76 11.09 -7.09
C VAL A 133 -13.19 9.64 -6.83
N GLN A 134 -13.25 9.22 -5.58
CA GLN A 134 -13.69 7.88 -5.24
C GLN A 134 -15.15 7.63 -5.60
N GLU A 135 -16.07 8.56 -5.32
CA GLU A 135 -17.47 8.47 -5.71
C GLU A 135 -17.63 8.39 -7.24
N TYR A 136 -16.83 9.15 -7.99
CA TYR A 136 -16.80 9.07 -9.45
C TYR A 136 -16.30 7.71 -9.95
N LEU A 137 -15.23 7.17 -9.34
CA LEU A 137 -14.71 5.85 -9.70
C LEU A 137 -15.70 4.73 -9.34
N ASP A 138 -16.34 4.81 -8.17
CA ASP A 138 -17.38 3.85 -7.73
C ASP A 138 -18.58 3.87 -8.71
N TYR A 139 -19.01 5.05 -9.16
CA TYR A 139 -20.06 5.21 -10.17
C TYR A 139 -19.67 4.59 -11.53
N MET A 140 -18.42 4.79 -11.96
CA MET A 140 -17.92 4.20 -13.22
C MET A 140 -17.81 2.67 -13.16
N VAL A 141 -17.62 2.10 -11.97
CA VAL A 141 -17.44 0.65 -11.76
C VAL A 141 -18.77 -0.07 -11.61
N ASN A 142 -19.77 0.55 -10.97
CA ASN A 142 -21.13 0.00 -10.81
C ASN A 142 -22.18 1.04 -11.23
N PRO A 143 -22.55 1.12 -12.52
CA PRO A 143 -23.57 2.05 -13.00
C PRO A 143 -25.01 1.69 -12.56
N SER A 144 -25.23 0.59 -11.82
CA SER A 144 -26.55 0.02 -11.52
C SER A 144 -27.08 0.30 -10.09
N VAL A 145 -26.57 1.33 -9.40
CA VAL A 145 -27.09 1.74 -8.07
C VAL A 145 -27.77 3.13 -8.12
N VAL A 146 -28.26 3.52 -9.29
CA VAL A 146 -29.16 4.67 -9.45
C VAL A 146 -30.43 4.18 -10.14
N ASP A 147 -31.26 3.51 -9.35
CA ASP A 147 -32.72 3.46 -9.48
C ASP A 147 -33.32 3.38 -8.06
#